data_AF-A0A930APU1-F1
#
_entry.id   AF-A0A930APU1-F1
#
_cell.length_a   1.000
_cell.length_b   1.000
_cell.length_c   1.000
_cell.angle_alpha   90.00
_cell.angle_beta   90.00
_cell.angle_gamma   90.00
#
_symmetry.space_group_name_H-M   'P 1'
#
loop_
_entity.id
_entity.type
_entity.pdbx_description
1 polymer ?
#
loop_
_entity_poly.entity_id
_entity_poly.type
_entity_poly.pdbx_seq_one_letter_code
_entity_poly.pdbx_strand_id
1 'polypeptide(L)'
;DVVYAGILAMSSNVKEDVVDELVIMDDLLVNEYRLPRDFSRRLSYALAFCDGTATQKVQNAMEFIESCTSKWNRRIGYIYYVLHAVVANLSIPLDTIQKDYDDVIEYLKKSRQYGWFSKPERSLHACMILLSYYVGNNTSIYTLTNAILYTIALMKALAQRSSR
;
A
#
# COMPACT_ATOMS: atom_id res chain seq x y z
N ASP A 1 -12.06 -12.92 3.54
CA ASP A 1 -11.92 -14.27 4.13
C ASP A 1 -10.57 -14.92 3.85
N VAL A 2 -10.22 -15.30 2.62
CA VAL A 2 -8.90 -15.94 2.33
C VAL A 2 -7.71 -15.06 2.70
N VAL A 3 -7.76 -13.75 2.41
CA VAL A 3 -6.71 -12.79 2.78
C VAL A 3 -6.60 -12.65 4.29
N TYR A 4 -7.74 -12.58 4.99
CA TYR A 4 -7.79 -12.51 6.46
C TYR A 4 -7.24 -13.78 7.12
N ALA A 5 -7.57 -14.96 6.59
CA ALA A 5 -6.97 -16.23 7.03
C ALA A 5 -5.46 -16.28 6.77
N GLY A 6 -4.99 -15.70 5.66
CA GLY A 6 -3.56 -15.53 5.38
C GLY A 6 -2.85 -14.60 6.37
N ILE A 7 -3.49 -13.49 6.76
CA ILE A 7 -2.98 -12.57 7.81
C ILE A 7 -2.86 -13.30 9.14
N LEU A 8 -3.91 -14.02 9.53
CA LEU A 8 -3.93 -14.82 10.76
C LEU A 8 -2.85 -15.92 10.76
N ALA A 9 -2.58 -16.53 9.60
CA ALA A 9 -1.57 -17.58 9.48
C ALA A 9 -0.12 -17.06 9.42
N MET A 10 0.11 -15.83 8.95
CA MET A 10 1.44 -15.22 8.84
C MET A 10 1.84 -14.37 10.05
N SER A 11 0.88 -13.94 10.87
CA SER A 11 1.18 -13.31 12.15
C SER A 11 1.63 -14.38 13.14
N SER A 12 2.92 -14.39 13.47
CA SER A 12 3.53 -15.38 14.39
C SER A 12 2.97 -15.33 15.81
N ASN A 13 2.17 -14.31 16.13
CA ASN A 13 1.37 -14.19 17.36
C ASN A 13 0.12 -13.37 17.05
N VAL A 14 -0.96 -14.01 16.59
CA VAL A 14 -2.29 -13.37 16.61
C VAL A 14 -2.71 -13.26 18.08
N LYS A 15 -2.35 -12.14 18.71
CA LYS A 15 -3.07 -11.68 19.90
C LYS A 15 -4.46 -11.22 19.46
N GLU A 16 -5.45 -11.36 20.33
CA GLU A 16 -6.82 -10.82 20.14
C GLU A 16 -6.79 -9.35 19.64
N ASP A 17 -5.74 -8.60 20.01
CA ASP A 17 -5.40 -7.25 19.59
C ASP A 17 -5.45 -6.98 18.07
N VAL A 18 -5.15 -7.96 17.20
CA VAL A 18 -5.13 -7.74 15.73
C VAL A 18 -6.53 -7.50 15.18
N VAL A 19 -7.56 -8.14 15.78
CA VAL A 19 -8.95 -7.95 15.34
C VAL A 19 -9.43 -6.55 15.69
N ASP A 20 -9.15 -6.11 16.93
CA ASP A 20 -9.48 -4.76 17.39
C ASP A 20 -8.74 -3.70 16.56
N GLU A 21 -7.47 -3.94 16.24
CA GLU A 21 -6.69 -3.04 15.40
C GLU A 21 -7.29 -2.90 14.00
N LEU A 22 -7.72 -4.00 13.38
CA LEU A 22 -8.38 -4.00 12.08
C LEU A 22 -9.72 -3.26 12.10
N VAL A 23 -10.50 -3.39 13.17
CA VAL A 23 -11.77 -2.69 13.34
C VAL A 23 -11.54 -1.19 13.46
N ILE A 24 -10.57 -0.77 14.29
CA ILE A 24 -10.22 0.65 14.44
C ILE A 24 -9.75 1.23 13.11
N MET A 25 -8.85 0.54 12.40
CA MET A 25 -8.36 1.02 11.10
C MET A 25 -9.49 1.09 10.05
N ASP A 26 -10.37 0.09 9.97
CA ASP A 26 -11.50 0.12 9.02
C ASP A 26 -12.45 1.29 9.34
N ASP A 27 -12.74 1.54 10.61
CA ASP A 27 -13.58 2.65 11.05
C ASP A 27 -12.99 4.01 10.67
N LEU A 28 -11.71 4.25 10.98
CA LEU A 28 -10.99 5.47 10.60
C LEU A 28 -11.02 5.69 9.08
N LEU A 29 -10.68 4.66 8.31
CA LEU A 29 -10.63 4.74 6.85
C LEU A 29 -12.01 5.00 6.23
N VAL A 30 -13.07 4.38 6.75
CA VAL A 30 -14.45 4.54 6.25
C VAL A 30 -15.08 5.85 6.69
N ASN A 31 -14.97 6.21 7.97
CA ASN A 31 -15.75 7.30 8.55
C ASN A 31 -15.01 8.64 8.53
N GLU A 32 -13.71 8.65 8.82
CA GLU A 32 -12.91 9.89 8.81
C GLU A 32 -12.45 10.22 7.38
N TYR A 33 -11.80 9.26 6.71
CA TYR A 33 -11.24 9.45 5.37
C TYR A 33 -12.25 9.16 4.23
N ARG A 34 -13.47 8.70 4.56
CA ARG A 34 -14.58 8.50 3.61
C ARG A 34 -14.23 7.58 2.44
N LEU A 35 -13.40 6.57 2.71
CA LEU A 35 -13.01 5.59 1.71
C LEU A 35 -14.10 4.53 1.51
N PRO A 36 -14.22 3.96 0.30
CA PRO A 36 -15.14 2.84 0.08
C PRO A 36 -14.77 1.65 0.97
N ARG A 37 -15.78 1.04 1.60
CA ARG A 37 -15.61 -0.07 2.56
C ARG A 37 -14.69 -1.19 2.06
N ASP A 38 -14.83 -1.61 0.81
CA ASP A 38 -14.00 -2.68 0.26
C ASP A 38 -12.53 -2.28 0.10
N PHE A 39 -12.26 -1.00 -0.10
CA PHE A 39 -10.89 -0.50 -0.11
C PHE A 39 -10.34 -0.34 1.31
N SER A 40 -11.11 0.28 2.21
CA SER A 40 -10.74 0.44 3.63
C SER A 40 -10.31 -0.90 4.24
N ARG A 41 -11.11 -1.95 4.02
CA ARG A 41 -10.82 -3.30 4.49
C ARG A 41 -9.53 -3.89 3.92
N ARG A 42 -9.25 -3.68 2.64
CA ARG A 42 -8.01 -4.19 2.00
C ARG A 42 -6.78 -3.41 2.47
N LEU A 43 -6.95 -2.11 2.71
CA LEU A 43 -5.88 -1.27 3.20
C LEU A 43 -5.55 -1.58 4.66
N SER A 44 -6.56 -1.77 5.53
CA SER A 44 -6.35 -2.18 6.92
C SER A 44 -5.64 -3.53 7.01
N TYR A 45 -5.94 -4.48 6.11
CA TYR A 45 -5.21 -5.74 6.00
C TYR A 45 -3.72 -5.56 5.69
N ALA A 46 -3.35 -4.62 4.83
CA ALA A 46 -1.94 -4.35 4.55
C ALA A 46 -1.25 -3.68 5.74
N LEU A 47 -1.95 -2.73 6.38
CA LEU A 47 -1.44 -1.98 7.54
C LEU A 47 -1.29 -2.83 8.80
N ALA A 48 -2.07 -3.90 8.94
CA ALA A 48 -1.95 -4.83 10.08
C ALA A 48 -0.56 -5.46 10.20
N PHE A 49 0.23 -5.50 9.13
CA PHE A 49 1.60 -6.00 9.14
C PHE A 49 2.67 -4.93 9.36
N CYS A 50 2.27 -3.66 9.40
CA CYS A 50 3.17 -2.58 9.76
C CYS A 50 3.30 -2.49 11.29
N ASP A 51 4.36 -1.84 11.75
CA ASP A 51 4.53 -1.54 13.17
C ASP A 51 3.76 -0.26 13.56
N GLY A 52 3.48 -0.09 14.85
CA GLY A 52 2.81 1.09 15.41
C GLY A 52 1.35 0.85 15.82
N THR A 53 0.63 1.93 16.14
CA THR A 53 -0.80 1.88 16.49
C THR A 53 -1.68 1.99 15.25
N ALA A 54 -2.92 1.48 15.31
CA ALA A 54 -3.93 1.62 14.25
C ALA A 54 -4.02 3.05 13.69
N THR A 55 -4.13 4.04 14.58
CA THR A 55 -4.27 5.45 14.22
C THR A 55 -3.02 5.95 13.50
N GLN A 56 -1.81 5.66 14.02
CA GLN A 56 -0.57 6.09 13.38
C GLN A 56 -0.43 5.48 11.99
N LYS A 57 -0.76 4.19 11.85
CA LYS A 57 -0.67 3.45 10.58
C LYS A 57 -1.54 4.07 9.50
N VAL A 58 -2.79 4.38 9.86
CA VAL A 58 -3.76 5.03 8.96
C VAL A 58 -3.31 6.44 8.64
N GLN A 59 -2.91 7.23 9.64
CA GLN A 59 -2.52 8.62 9.44
C GLN A 59 -1.33 8.73 8.49
N ASN A 60 -0.25 7.98 8.73
CA ASN A 60 0.92 7.95 7.85
C ASN A 60 0.55 7.58 6.41
N ALA A 61 -0.26 6.52 6.25
CA ALA A 61 -0.69 6.05 4.95
C ALA A 61 -1.48 7.12 4.19
N MET A 62 -2.43 7.76 4.85
CA MET A 62 -3.29 8.76 4.22
C MET A 62 -2.53 10.03 3.89
N GLU A 63 -1.70 10.55 4.80
CA GLU A 63 -0.85 11.71 4.56
C GLU A 63 0.07 11.50 3.34
N PHE A 64 0.70 10.32 3.24
CA PHE A 64 1.58 10.00 2.13
C PHE A 64 0.85 9.77 0.80
N ILE A 65 -0.31 9.10 0.83
CA ILE A 65 -1.08 8.90 -0.40
C ILE A 65 -1.59 10.24 -0.93
N GLU A 66 -2.05 11.13 -0.05
CA GLU A 66 -2.53 12.46 -0.45
C GLU A 66 -1.42 13.32 -1.05
N SER A 67 -0.23 13.34 -0.43
CA SER A 67 0.94 14.07 -0.95
C SER A 67 1.36 13.56 -2.33
N CYS A 68 1.41 12.24 -2.53
CA CYS A 68 1.87 11.63 -3.80
C CYS A 68 0.87 11.78 -4.95
N THR A 69 -0.42 11.88 -4.64
CA THR A 69 -1.49 11.76 -5.66
C THR A 69 -2.19 13.07 -5.96
N SER A 70 -1.92 14.11 -5.18
CA SER A 70 -2.55 15.44 -5.16
C SER A 70 -4.06 15.47 -4.93
N LYS A 71 -4.82 14.41 -5.26
CA LYS A 71 -6.15 14.05 -4.74
C LYS A 71 -6.40 12.54 -4.93
N TRP A 72 -7.18 11.95 -4.03
CA TRP A 72 -7.68 10.58 -4.14
C TRP A 72 -8.43 10.35 -5.45
N ASN A 73 -7.80 9.68 -6.42
CA ASN A 73 -8.42 9.45 -7.72
C ASN A 73 -9.10 8.08 -7.73
N ARG A 74 -10.42 8.07 -7.55
CA ARG A 74 -11.24 6.83 -7.58
C ARG A 74 -11.16 6.07 -8.91
N ARG A 75 -10.73 6.69 -10.01
CA ARG A 75 -10.52 6.02 -11.31
C ARG A 75 -9.20 5.24 -11.35
N ILE A 76 -8.22 5.66 -10.55
CA ILE A 76 -7.02 4.89 -10.29
C ILE A 76 -7.43 3.85 -9.25
N GLY A 77 -7.56 2.59 -9.68
CA GLY A 77 -8.04 1.52 -8.80
C GLY A 77 -7.34 1.54 -7.45
N TYR A 78 -8.10 1.47 -6.35
CA TYR A 78 -7.56 1.80 -5.03
C TYR A 78 -6.33 0.98 -4.61
N ILE A 79 -6.15 -0.16 -5.27
CA ILE A 79 -5.02 -1.04 -5.04
C ILE A 79 -3.65 -0.46 -5.42
N TYR A 80 -3.60 0.59 -6.25
CA TYR A 80 -2.36 1.32 -6.55
C TYR A 80 -1.76 2.01 -5.32
N TYR A 81 -2.56 2.22 -4.28
CA TYR A 81 -2.15 2.95 -3.08
C TYR A 81 -1.69 2.05 -1.93
N VAL A 82 -1.86 0.73 -2.06
CA VAL A 82 -1.46 -0.19 -0.99
C VAL A 82 0.06 -0.15 -0.76
N LEU A 83 0.87 -0.08 -1.83
CA LEU A 83 2.32 0.06 -1.66
C LEU A 83 2.73 1.40 -1.05
N HIS A 84 2.00 2.48 -1.36
CA HIS A 84 2.26 3.78 -0.76
C HIS A 84 2.02 3.71 0.75
N ALA A 85 0.92 3.08 1.17
CA ALA A 85 0.59 2.91 2.58
C ALA A 85 1.61 2.06 3.35
N VAL A 86 2.14 0.99 2.73
CA VAL A 86 3.20 0.17 3.34
C VAL A 86 4.51 0.95 3.44
N VAL A 87 4.89 1.67 2.38
CA VAL A 87 6.09 2.55 2.38
C VAL A 87 6.00 3.61 3.46
N ALA A 88 4.85 4.26 3.62
CA ALA A 88 4.61 5.29 4.64
C ALA A 88 4.76 4.78 6.08
N ASN A 89 4.69 3.47 6.28
CA ASN A 89 4.74 2.83 7.60
C ASN A 89 6.02 2.00 7.81
N LEU A 90 7.05 2.28 7.03
CA LEU A 90 8.40 1.90 7.40
C LEU A 90 8.84 2.73 8.61
N SER A 91 9.77 2.21 9.43
CA SER A 91 10.36 2.94 10.56
C SER A 91 11.33 4.06 10.11
N ILE A 92 10.92 4.84 9.11
CA ILE A 92 11.65 5.94 8.48
C ILE A 92 10.75 7.19 8.57
N PRO A 93 11.31 8.38 8.85
CA PRO A 93 10.53 9.62 8.86
C PRO A 93 9.80 9.87 7.53
N LEU A 94 8.54 10.31 7.61
CA LEU A 94 7.68 10.43 6.44
C LEU A 94 8.15 11.51 5.45
N ASP A 95 8.76 12.58 5.95
CA ASP A 95 9.41 13.63 5.15
C ASP A 95 10.59 13.09 4.33
N THR A 96 11.35 12.14 4.91
CA THR A 96 12.45 11.46 4.20
C THR A 96 11.90 10.54 3.12
N ILE A 97 10.87 9.74 3.44
CA ILE A 97 10.19 8.87 2.46
C ILE A 97 9.63 9.71 1.30
N GLN A 98 9.01 10.85 1.59
CA GLN A 98 8.44 11.75 0.58
C GLN A 98 9.51 12.29 -0.36
N LYS A 99 10.61 12.78 0.19
CA LYS A 99 11.73 13.28 -0.61
C LYS A 99 12.30 12.19 -1.51
N ASP A 100 12.58 11.02 -0.95
CA ASP A 100 13.16 9.91 -1.71
C ASP A 100 12.18 9.39 -2.79
N TYR A 101 10.88 9.39 -2.51
CA TYR A 101 9.84 9.09 -3.50
C TYR A 101 9.86 10.08 -4.66
N ASP A 102 9.90 11.39 -4.39
CA ASP A 102 9.92 12.42 -5.42
C ASP A 102 11.18 12.32 -6.30
N ASP A 103 12.34 12.07 -5.68
CA ASP A 103 13.62 11.85 -6.38
C ASP A 103 13.55 10.63 -7.31
N VAL A 104 13.00 9.50 -6.82
CA VAL A 104 12.82 8.28 -7.63
C VAL A 104 11.82 8.53 -8.76
N ILE A 105 10.70 9.23 -8.51
CA ILE A 105 9.72 9.55 -9.54
C ILE A 105 10.33 10.42 -10.64
N GLU A 106 11.14 11.42 -10.27
CA GLU A 106 11.84 12.25 -11.24
C GLU A 106 12.81 11.44 -12.09
N TYR A 107 13.58 10.55 -11.45
CA TYR A 107 14.47 9.63 -12.15
C TYR A 107 13.71 8.72 -13.13
N LEU A 108 12.63 8.07 -12.68
CA LEU A 108 11.83 7.16 -13.51
C LEU A 108 11.19 7.88 -14.70
N LYS A 109 10.79 9.15 -14.55
CA LYS A 109 10.28 9.97 -15.67
C LYS A 109 11.33 10.20 -16.75
N LYS A 110 12.59 10.41 -16.36
CA LYS A 110 13.73 10.68 -17.27
C LYS A 110 14.29 9.40 -17.91
N SER A 111 14.09 8.24 -17.29
CA SER A 111 14.53 6.96 -17.81
C SER A 111 13.76 6.55 -19.06
N ARG A 112 14.46 6.20 -20.14
CA ARG A 112 13.86 5.88 -21.46
C ARG A 112 12.82 4.74 -21.39
N GLN A 113 13.05 3.74 -20.54
CA GLN A 113 12.16 2.58 -20.39
C GLN A 113 10.93 2.91 -19.53
N TYR A 114 11.12 3.65 -18.44
CA TYR A 114 10.05 4.02 -17.51
C TYR A 114 9.24 5.25 -17.96
N GLY A 115 9.76 6.03 -18.92
CA GLY A 115 9.03 7.11 -19.57
C GLY A 115 7.77 6.63 -20.28
N TRP A 116 7.72 5.37 -20.74
CA TRP A 116 6.57 4.78 -21.43
C TRP A 116 5.45 4.34 -20.49
N PHE A 117 5.75 4.15 -19.21
CA PHE A 117 4.73 3.80 -18.22
C PHE A 117 3.82 4.98 -17.89
N SER A 118 2.58 4.67 -17.50
CA SER A 118 1.66 5.67 -16.99
C SER A 118 2.14 6.22 -15.63
N LYS A 119 1.59 7.37 -15.20
CA LYS A 119 1.90 7.93 -13.86
C LYS A 119 1.64 6.90 -12.74
N PRO A 120 0.50 6.19 -12.67
CA PRO A 120 0.25 5.19 -11.62
C PRO A 120 1.23 4.02 -11.63
N GLU A 121 1.66 3.57 -12.81
CA GLU A 121 2.65 2.49 -12.93
C GLU A 121 4.01 2.95 -12.41
N ARG A 122 4.49 4.13 -12.81
CA ARG A 122 5.72 4.70 -12.25
C ARG A 122 5.64 4.87 -10.73
N SER A 123 4.50 5.30 -10.21
CA SER A 123 4.28 5.42 -8.76
C SER A 123 4.41 4.09 -8.03
N LEU A 124 3.83 3.01 -8.56
CA LEU A 124 4.03 1.67 -8.00
C LEU A 124 5.50 1.25 -8.01
N HIS A 125 6.19 1.46 -9.14
CA HIS A 125 7.60 1.12 -9.25
C HIS A 125 8.48 1.93 -8.30
N ALA A 126 8.16 3.20 -8.08
CA ALA A 126 8.86 4.02 -7.08
C ALA A 126 8.69 3.42 -5.67
N CYS A 127 7.47 3.06 -5.26
CA CYS A 127 7.25 2.39 -3.99
C CYS A 127 8.01 1.06 -3.88
N MET A 128 8.05 0.25 -4.95
CA MET A 128 8.83 -1.00 -4.96
C MET A 128 10.34 -0.76 -4.77
N ILE A 129 10.88 0.27 -5.42
CA ILE A 129 12.29 0.65 -5.27
C ILE A 129 12.58 1.08 -3.83
N LEU A 130 11.73 1.94 -3.25
CA LEU A 130 11.88 2.39 -1.86
C LEU A 130 11.77 1.24 -0.85
N LEU A 131 10.78 0.35 -1.03
CA LEU A 131 10.67 -0.85 -0.20
C LEU A 131 11.95 -1.69 -0.30
N SER A 132 12.45 -1.91 -1.51
CA SER A 132 13.70 -2.66 -1.71
C SER A 132 14.91 -1.99 -1.05
N TYR A 133 14.94 -0.66 -1.07
CA TYR A 133 16.04 0.12 -0.55
C TYR A 133 16.07 0.12 0.99
N TYR A 134 14.93 0.40 1.64
CA TYR A 134 14.87 0.53 3.09
C TYR A 134 14.77 -0.80 3.84
N VAL A 135 14.12 -1.81 3.26
CA VAL A 135 13.82 -3.07 3.96
C VAL A 135 14.94 -4.12 3.76
N GLY A 136 15.80 -3.95 2.75
CA GLY A 136 16.87 -4.91 2.45
C GLY A 136 16.35 -6.33 2.22
N ASN A 137 17.14 -7.35 2.58
CA ASN A 137 16.79 -8.77 2.40
C ASN A 137 15.68 -9.31 3.35
N ASN A 138 14.90 -8.45 4.01
CA ASN A 138 13.87 -8.90 4.94
C ASN A 138 12.66 -9.51 4.19
N THR A 139 12.63 -10.85 4.15
CA THR A 139 11.78 -11.64 3.25
C THR A 139 10.28 -11.55 3.59
N SER A 140 9.90 -11.20 4.83
CA SER A 140 8.50 -11.18 5.28
C SER A 140 7.67 -10.06 4.62
N ILE A 141 8.17 -8.82 4.64
CA ILE A 141 7.53 -7.66 4.01
C ILE A 141 7.50 -7.84 2.49
N TYR A 142 8.56 -8.41 1.90
CA TYR A 142 8.61 -8.71 0.47
C TYR A 142 7.56 -9.74 0.05
N THR A 143 7.32 -10.78 0.86
CA THR A 143 6.32 -11.82 0.57
C THR A 143 4.91 -11.25 0.60
N LEU A 144 4.61 -10.40 1.59
CA LEU A 144 3.33 -9.71 1.70
C LEU A 144 3.12 -8.71 0.55
N THR A 145 4.14 -7.90 0.26
CA THR A 145 4.16 -6.93 -0.85
C THR A 145 3.92 -7.65 -2.19
N ASN A 146 4.59 -8.78 -2.41
CA ASN A 146 4.43 -9.60 -3.60
C ASN A 146 3.05 -10.26 -3.67
N ALA A 147 2.48 -10.73 -2.56
CA ALA A 147 1.13 -11.28 -2.52
C ALA A 147 0.08 -10.22 -2.88
N ILE A 148 0.25 -8.98 -2.39
CA ILE A 148 -0.59 -7.83 -2.72
C ILE A 148 -0.45 -7.48 -4.21
N LEU A 149 0.79 -7.37 -4.72
CA LEU A 149 1.07 -7.10 -6.14
C LEU A 149 0.54 -8.19 -7.07
N TYR A 150 0.67 -9.46 -6.70
CA TYR A 150 0.14 -10.58 -7.46
C TYR A 150 -1.39 -10.53 -7.52
N THR A 151 -2.03 -10.16 -6.40
CA THR A 151 -3.47 -9.93 -6.34
C THR A 151 -3.89 -8.75 -7.24
N ILE A 152 -3.11 -7.65 -7.28
CA ILE A 152 -3.30 -6.52 -8.21
C ILE A 152 -3.26 -6.98 -9.66
N ALA A 153 -2.21 -7.70 -10.04
CA ALA A 153 -2.00 -8.18 -11.39
C ALA A 153 -3.12 -9.14 -11.82
N LEU A 154 -3.52 -10.05 -10.93
CA LEU A 154 -4.62 -10.99 -11.16
C LEU A 154 -5.96 -10.28 -11.37
N MET A 155 -6.32 -9.31 -10.53
CA MET A 155 -7.59 -8.57 -10.68
C MET A 155 -7.63 -7.75 -11.97
N LYS A 156 -6.52 -7.14 -12.38
CA LYS A 156 -6.42 -6.48 -13.69
C LYS A 156 -6.61 -7.46 -14.85
N ALA A 157 -5.97 -8.63 -14.78
CA ALA A 157 -6.07 -9.65 -15.82
C ALA A 157 -7.51 -10.19 -15.94
N LEU A 158 -8.21 -10.35 -14.82
CA LEU A 158 -9.61 -10.79 -14.80
C LEU A 158 -10.56 -9.71 -15.34
N ALA A 159 -10.37 -8.44 -14.99
CA ALA A 159 -11.18 -7.33 -15.50
C ALA A 159 -11.06 -7.17 -17.03
N GLN A 160 -9.85 -7.34 -17.58
CA GLN A 160 -9.61 -7.30 -19.03
C GLN A 160 -10.23 -8.49 -19.77
N ARG A 161 -10.41 -9.64 -19.11
CA ARG A 161 -11.12 -10.80 -19.69
C ARG A 161 -12.63 -10.60 -19.73
N SER A 162 -13.21 -9.90 -18.76
CA SER A 162 -14.66 -9.61 -18.74
C SER A 162 -15.10 -8.52 -19.73
N SER A 163 -14.17 -7.74 -20.28
CA SER A 163 -14.43 -6.69 -21.26
C SER A 163 -14.17 -7.11 -22.72
N ARG A 164 -13.92 -8.41 -22.95
CA ARG A 164 -13.81 -9.04 -24.27
C ARG A 164 -14.95 -10.03 -24.44
#